data_AF-A0A2D2DDN8-F1
#
_entry.id   AF-A0A2D2DDN8-F1
#
_cell.length_a   1.000
_cell.length_b   1.000
_cell.length_c   1.000
_cell.angle_alpha   90.00
_cell.angle_beta   90.00
_cell.angle_gamma   90.00
#
_symmetry.space_group_name_H-M   'P 1'
#
loop_
_entity.id
_entity.type
_entity.pdbx_description
1 polymer ?
#
loop_
_entity_poly.entity_id
_entity_poly.type
_entity_poly.pdbx_seq_one_letter_code
_entity_poly.pdbx_strand_id
1 'polypeptide(L)'
;MKKYFRAAAILLVQLAALPAFAAPAIATPVCDILPSATIAALIGMPVVGKEASTGMFSEACVFTTAAAKQGPSMFIIEHYTKPLPAGAEKDMVMTTPTSQVLPVAGLGDEAWMNSYTSELLVRRGSAVHKIIARAVECEKLADETYDEQDVRCTAKRVGILKQTAAAILAQ
;
A
#
# COMPACT_ATOMS: atom_id res chain seq x y z
N MET A 1 -23.80 45.11 -63.23
CA MET A 1 -22.71 44.29 -62.65
C MET A 1 -22.37 44.81 -61.25
N LYS A 2 -22.89 44.18 -60.19
CA LYS A 2 -22.46 44.43 -58.81
C LYS A 2 -22.22 43.08 -58.12
N LYS A 3 -21.13 43.05 -57.36
CA LYS A 3 -20.33 41.89 -56.99
C LYS A 3 -20.95 41.10 -55.83
N TYR A 4 -20.73 39.78 -55.91
CA TYR A 4 -20.74 38.77 -54.87
C TYR A 4 -20.14 39.23 -53.51
N PHE A 5 -20.65 38.73 -52.38
CA PHE A 5 -20.03 37.63 -51.60
C PHE A 5 -20.62 37.50 -50.18
N ARG A 6 -21.23 36.33 -49.94
CA ARG A 6 -21.11 35.40 -48.78
C ARG A 6 -21.20 35.93 -47.33
N ALA A 7 -22.29 35.48 -46.70
CA ALA A 7 -22.40 34.92 -45.34
C ALA A 7 -21.13 34.96 -44.45
N ALA A 8 -21.23 35.70 -43.35
CA ALA A 8 -20.39 35.52 -42.17
C ALA A 8 -21.27 34.96 -41.05
N ALA A 9 -21.43 33.64 -41.04
CA ALA A 9 -21.76 32.90 -39.83
C ALA A 9 -20.43 32.54 -39.16
N ILE A 10 -20.09 33.16 -38.04
CA ILE A 10 -19.22 32.51 -37.06
C ILE A 10 -19.87 32.69 -35.70
N LEU A 11 -20.37 31.53 -35.27
CA LEU A 11 -21.08 31.22 -34.06
C LEU A 11 -20.17 31.49 -32.85
N LEU A 12 -20.79 32.07 -31.82
CA LEU A 12 -20.33 32.21 -30.44
C LEU A 12 -19.31 31.14 -30.00
N VAL A 13 -18.07 31.56 -29.74
CA VAL A 13 -17.17 30.82 -28.85
C VAL A 13 -17.65 31.09 -27.43
N GLN A 14 -18.53 30.23 -26.92
CA GLN A 14 -18.85 30.18 -25.50
C GLN A 14 -17.59 29.77 -24.73
N LEU A 15 -16.93 30.73 -24.09
CA LEU A 15 -16.07 30.47 -22.95
C LEU A 15 -16.95 29.94 -21.81
N ALA A 16 -17.25 28.64 -21.83
CA ALA A 16 -17.64 27.94 -20.62
C ALA A 16 -16.34 27.69 -19.84
N ALA A 17 -15.98 28.65 -18.99
CA ALA A 17 -15.07 28.41 -17.87
C ALA A 17 -15.73 27.36 -16.97
N LEU A 18 -15.45 26.08 -17.24
CA LEU A 18 -15.80 25.01 -16.32
C LEU A 18 -15.09 25.29 -15.00
N PRO A 19 -15.82 25.32 -13.87
CA PRO A 19 -15.20 25.59 -12.59
C PRO A 19 -14.22 24.46 -12.28
N ALA A 20 -12.97 24.83 -12.00
CA ALA A 20 -11.96 23.94 -11.46
C ALA A 20 -12.41 23.48 -10.07
N PHE A 21 -13.19 22.42 -10.01
CA PHE A 21 -13.46 21.67 -8.80
C PHE A 21 -12.67 20.37 -8.83
N ALA A 22 -11.34 20.47 -8.68
CA ALA A 22 -10.64 19.42 -7.97
C ALA A 22 -10.83 19.74 -6.49
N ALA A 23 -11.85 19.12 -5.87
CA ALA A 23 -11.94 19.08 -4.42
C ALA A 23 -10.58 18.61 -3.88
N PRO A 24 -10.09 19.17 -2.76
CA PRO A 24 -8.94 18.58 -2.11
C PRO A 24 -9.32 17.14 -1.81
N ALA A 25 -8.64 16.19 -2.43
CA ALA A 25 -8.60 14.85 -1.89
C ALA A 25 -7.99 15.06 -0.50
N ILE A 26 -8.84 15.05 0.53
CA ILE A 26 -8.36 14.84 1.89
C ILE A 26 -7.92 13.38 1.87
N ALA A 27 -6.73 13.15 1.31
CA ALA A 27 -6.06 11.88 1.38
C ALA A 27 -5.91 11.61 2.87
N THR A 28 -6.62 10.62 3.37
CA THR A 28 -6.47 10.17 4.76
C THR A 28 -4.97 10.00 5.00
N PRO A 29 -4.39 10.69 6.00
CA PRO A 29 -2.97 10.54 6.29
C PRO A 29 -2.63 9.07 6.43
N VAL A 30 -1.48 8.63 5.91
CA VAL A 30 -1.13 7.20 5.86
C VAL A 30 -1.22 6.51 7.24
N CYS A 31 -0.91 7.23 8.32
CA CYS A 31 -1.01 6.75 9.70
C CYS A 31 -2.43 6.62 10.26
N ASP A 32 -3.42 7.09 9.53
CA ASP A 32 -4.83 7.06 9.91
C ASP A 32 -5.67 6.18 8.97
N ILE A 33 -5.05 5.57 7.94
CA ILE A 33 -5.72 4.57 7.06
C ILE A 33 -6.26 3.40 7.87
N LEU A 34 -5.49 2.92 8.86
CA LEU A 34 -5.92 1.91 9.81
C LEU A 34 -5.61 2.36 11.25
N PRO A 35 -6.57 2.23 12.19
CA PRO A 35 -6.31 2.49 13.60
C PRO A 35 -5.22 1.56 14.16
N SER A 36 -4.39 2.06 15.08
CA SER A 36 -3.35 1.24 15.76
C SER A 36 -3.93 -0.01 16.45
N ALA A 37 -5.18 0.06 16.94
CA ALA A 37 -5.87 -1.09 17.53
C ALA A 37 -6.15 -2.19 16.50
N THR A 38 -6.51 -1.81 15.27
CA THR A 38 -6.69 -2.75 14.15
C THR A 38 -5.36 -3.39 13.78
N ILE A 39 -4.29 -2.60 13.67
CA ILE A 39 -2.93 -3.12 13.41
C ILE A 39 -2.48 -4.07 14.51
N ALA A 40 -2.70 -3.70 15.78
CA ALA A 40 -2.36 -4.55 16.92
C ALA A 40 -3.10 -5.90 16.88
N ALA A 41 -4.40 -5.88 16.54
CA ALA A 41 -5.20 -7.09 16.39
C ALA A 41 -4.71 -7.98 15.22
N LEU A 42 -4.37 -7.38 14.08
CA LEU A 42 -3.85 -8.10 12.91
C LEU A 42 -2.50 -8.77 13.20
N ILE A 43 -1.59 -8.05 13.86
CA ILE A 43 -0.25 -8.54 14.17
C ILE A 43 -0.28 -9.52 15.36
N GLY A 44 -1.25 -9.38 16.26
CA GLY A 44 -1.31 -10.09 17.53
C GLY A 44 -0.36 -9.52 18.58
N MET A 45 0.06 -8.25 18.44
CA MET A 45 0.99 -7.57 19.35
C MET A 45 0.53 -6.13 19.62
N PRO A 46 0.73 -5.59 20.83
CA PRO A 46 0.43 -4.19 21.10
C PRO A 46 1.27 -3.25 20.25
N VAL A 47 0.66 -2.22 19.65
CA VAL A 47 1.37 -1.10 19.04
C VAL A 47 1.68 -0.07 20.14
N VAL A 48 2.96 0.27 20.31
CA VAL A 48 3.45 1.21 21.34
C VAL A 48 3.84 2.57 20.77
N GLY A 49 3.97 2.68 19.46
CA GLY A 49 4.25 3.93 18.77
C GLY A 49 3.81 3.87 17.32
N LYS A 50 3.52 5.04 16.74
CA LYS A 50 3.34 5.21 15.31
C LYS A 50 4.03 6.49 14.86
N GLU A 51 4.71 6.45 13.72
CA GLU A 51 5.42 7.59 13.16
C GLU A 51 5.14 7.70 11.66
N ALA A 52 4.86 8.91 11.20
CA ALA A 52 4.72 9.20 9.77
C ALA A 52 6.10 9.51 9.19
N SER A 53 6.41 8.91 8.04
CA SER A 53 7.62 9.15 7.26
C SER A 53 7.23 9.58 5.85
N THR A 54 7.78 10.69 5.36
CA THR A 54 7.49 11.21 4.02
C THR A 54 8.70 11.00 3.12
N GLY A 55 8.51 10.22 2.06
CA GLY A 55 9.46 10.02 0.99
C GLY A 55 9.15 10.89 -0.23
N MET A 56 10.00 10.78 -1.25
CA MET A 56 9.82 11.52 -2.51
C MET A 56 8.58 11.08 -3.30
N PHE A 57 8.22 9.80 -3.22
CA PHE A 57 7.15 9.18 -4.02
C PHE A 57 6.03 8.57 -3.17
N SER A 58 6.17 8.63 -1.85
CA SER A 58 5.31 7.91 -0.93
C SER A 58 5.29 8.54 0.45
N GLU A 59 4.24 8.24 1.19
CA GLU A 59 4.12 8.49 2.62
C GLU A 59 3.99 7.12 3.30
N ALA A 60 4.66 6.93 4.42
CA ALA A 60 4.59 5.70 5.20
C ALA A 60 4.19 5.97 6.64
N CYS A 61 3.46 5.03 7.24
CA CYS A 61 3.31 4.93 8.67
C CYS A 61 4.11 3.73 9.18
N VAL A 62 5.02 3.99 10.09
CA VAL A 62 5.78 2.96 10.81
C VAL A 62 5.10 2.74 12.15
N PHE A 63 4.60 1.53 12.37
CA PHE A 63 4.04 1.08 13.63
C PHE A 63 5.09 0.31 14.39
N THR A 64 5.48 0.82 15.55
CA THR A 64 6.39 0.15 16.48
C THR A 64 5.54 -0.70 17.42
N THR A 65 5.78 -2.01 17.44
CA THR A 65 5.11 -2.91 18.39
C THR A 65 5.91 -3.03 19.68
N ALA A 66 5.23 -3.36 20.77
CA ALA A 66 5.90 -3.69 22.03
C ALA A 66 6.93 -4.78 21.77
N ALA A 67 8.14 -4.60 22.33
CA ALA A 67 9.16 -5.63 22.25
C ALA A 67 8.62 -6.91 22.88
N ALA A 68 8.61 -8.00 22.11
CA ALA A 68 8.69 -9.31 22.71
C ALA A 68 10.19 -9.62 22.92
N LYS A 69 10.56 -10.89 23.12
CA LYS A 69 11.90 -11.27 23.63
C LYS A 69 13.07 -10.79 22.76
N GLN A 70 12.82 -10.26 21.55
CA GLN A 70 13.83 -9.90 20.55
C GLN A 70 13.98 -8.38 20.33
N GLY A 71 13.24 -7.54 21.05
CA GLY A 71 13.32 -6.08 20.91
C GLY A 71 12.15 -5.48 20.11
N PRO A 72 12.11 -4.15 19.95
CA PRO A 72 11.01 -3.50 19.23
C PRO A 72 10.96 -3.96 17.77
N SER A 73 9.77 -4.31 17.33
CA SER A 73 9.47 -4.75 15.96
C SER A 73 8.72 -3.64 15.21
N MET A 74 8.91 -3.60 13.89
CA MET A 74 8.31 -2.60 13.00
C MET A 74 7.37 -3.25 12.00
N PHE A 75 6.19 -2.65 11.84
CA PHE A 75 5.25 -2.92 10.78
C PHE A 75 4.99 -1.64 9.99
N ILE A 76 5.01 -1.70 8.67
CA ILE A 76 4.98 -0.50 7.84
C ILE A 76 3.81 -0.58 6.85
N ILE A 77 3.06 0.50 6.74
CA ILE A 77 2.12 0.75 5.64
C ILE A 77 2.64 1.97 4.89
N GLU A 78 2.84 1.84 3.60
CA GLU A 78 3.25 2.91 2.69
C GLU A 78 2.13 3.14 1.67
N HIS A 79 1.91 4.40 1.32
CA HIS A 79 1.00 4.86 0.29
C HIS A 79 1.79 5.66 -0.74
N TYR A 80 1.69 5.29 -2.01
CA TYR A 80 2.35 6.02 -3.08
C TYR A 80 1.54 7.27 -3.45
N THR A 81 2.17 8.43 -3.32
CA THR A 81 1.54 9.75 -3.53
C THR A 81 1.63 10.21 -4.98
N LYS A 82 2.35 9.47 -5.83
CA LYS A 82 2.45 9.72 -7.27
C LYS A 82 1.81 8.56 -8.05
N PRO A 83 1.15 8.85 -9.19
CA PRO A 83 0.63 7.81 -10.06
C PRO A 83 1.75 6.86 -10.50
N LEU A 84 1.50 5.57 -10.34
CA LEU A 84 2.37 4.50 -10.84
C LEU A 84 1.74 3.89 -12.10
N PRO A 85 2.52 3.58 -13.14
CA PRO A 85 2.03 2.82 -14.29
C PRO A 85 1.40 1.50 -13.84
N ALA A 86 0.31 1.09 -14.50
CA ALA A 86 -0.28 -0.23 -14.24
C ALA A 86 0.73 -1.34 -14.55
N GLY A 87 0.87 -2.32 -13.65
CA GLY A 87 1.81 -3.42 -13.78
C GLY A 87 3.20 -3.14 -13.20
N ALA A 88 3.50 -1.91 -12.77
CA ALA A 88 4.77 -1.58 -12.12
C ALA A 88 4.93 -2.27 -10.75
N GLU A 89 3.84 -2.79 -10.18
CA GLU A 89 3.81 -3.32 -8.81
C GLU A 89 4.82 -4.44 -8.59
N LYS A 90 4.92 -5.35 -9.56
CA LYS A 90 5.82 -6.50 -9.52
C LYS A 90 7.28 -6.07 -9.31
N ASP A 91 7.69 -4.97 -9.95
CA ASP A 91 9.07 -4.48 -9.95
C ASP A 91 9.38 -3.60 -8.72
N MET A 92 8.37 -3.30 -7.91
CA MET A 92 8.47 -2.42 -6.73
C MET A 92 8.49 -3.19 -5.40
N VAL A 93 8.17 -4.48 -5.44
CA VAL A 93 8.40 -5.40 -4.31
C VAL A 93 9.90 -5.66 -4.20
N MET A 94 10.47 -5.56 -3.00
CA MET A 94 11.90 -5.77 -2.82
C MET A 94 12.28 -7.20 -3.16
N THR A 95 13.34 -7.39 -3.94
CA THR A 95 13.86 -8.70 -4.35
C THR A 95 15.25 -8.97 -3.80
N THR A 96 15.53 -10.21 -3.45
CA THR A 96 16.86 -10.80 -3.24
C THR A 96 17.14 -11.83 -4.35
N PRO A 97 18.38 -12.31 -4.56
CA PRO A 97 18.68 -13.31 -5.60
C PRO A 97 17.84 -14.59 -5.53
N THR A 98 17.33 -14.94 -4.34
CA THR A 98 16.50 -16.11 -4.08
C THR A 98 15.00 -15.78 -3.96
N SER A 99 14.63 -14.51 -4.12
CA SER A 99 13.26 -14.08 -3.94
C SER A 99 12.36 -14.57 -5.07
N GLN A 100 11.17 -15.01 -4.68
CA GLN A 100 10.08 -15.25 -5.61
C GLN A 100 9.01 -14.18 -5.41
N VAL A 101 8.78 -13.38 -6.46
CA VAL A 101 7.68 -12.41 -6.49
C VAL A 101 6.47 -13.09 -7.12
N LEU A 102 5.39 -13.16 -6.36
CA LEU A 102 4.18 -13.92 -6.71
C LEU A 102 2.96 -13.00 -6.76
N PRO A 103 2.05 -13.18 -7.73
CA PRO A 103 0.78 -12.47 -7.73
C PRO A 103 -0.12 -12.97 -6.59
N VAL A 104 -0.96 -12.09 -6.06
CA VAL A 104 -1.95 -12.42 -5.01
C VAL A 104 -3.35 -12.22 -5.57
N ALA A 105 -3.95 -13.32 -6.02
CA ALA A 105 -5.30 -13.30 -6.59
C ALA A 105 -6.36 -12.85 -5.58
N GLY A 106 -7.39 -12.15 -6.08
CA GLY A 106 -8.57 -11.74 -5.29
C GLY A 106 -8.33 -10.54 -4.37
N LEU A 107 -7.22 -9.83 -4.52
CA LEU A 107 -6.87 -8.69 -3.69
C LEU A 107 -6.58 -7.46 -4.56
N GLY A 108 -7.44 -6.45 -4.48
CA GLY A 108 -7.31 -5.25 -5.30
C GLY A 108 -7.51 -5.51 -6.79
N ASP A 109 -7.09 -4.56 -7.62
CA ASP A 109 -7.01 -4.74 -9.08
C ASP A 109 -5.74 -5.50 -9.46
N GLU A 110 -4.66 -5.29 -8.70
CA GLU A 110 -3.36 -5.93 -8.87
C GLU A 110 -2.68 -6.05 -7.51
N ALA A 111 -2.04 -7.19 -7.23
CA ALA A 111 -1.30 -7.39 -5.98
C ALA A 111 -0.13 -8.35 -6.16
N TRP A 112 1.04 -7.96 -5.63
CA TRP A 112 2.27 -8.72 -5.73
C TRP A 112 2.95 -8.82 -4.38
N MET A 113 3.46 -10.01 -4.09
CA MET A 113 4.05 -10.33 -2.80
C MET A 113 5.41 -10.97 -2.97
N ASN A 114 6.29 -10.66 -2.03
CA ASN A 114 7.48 -11.46 -1.78
C ASN A 114 7.43 -11.92 -0.32
N SER A 115 7.16 -13.21 -0.12
CA SER A 115 7.04 -13.80 1.21
C SER A 115 8.36 -13.76 1.97
N TYR A 116 9.49 -13.91 1.28
CA TYR A 116 10.83 -13.91 1.87
C TYR A 116 11.15 -12.54 2.49
N THR A 117 10.85 -11.46 1.77
CA THR A 117 11.06 -10.10 2.29
C THR A 117 9.90 -9.62 3.15
N SER A 118 8.81 -10.41 3.21
CA SER A 118 7.54 -10.11 3.89
C SER A 118 6.94 -8.78 3.44
N GLU A 119 6.86 -8.60 2.13
CA GLU A 119 6.32 -7.41 1.49
C GLU A 119 5.14 -7.76 0.59
N LEU A 120 4.10 -6.93 0.63
CA LEU A 120 2.94 -7.00 -0.25
C LEU A 120 2.68 -5.60 -0.80
N LEU A 121 2.55 -5.50 -2.11
CA LEU A 121 2.13 -4.29 -2.80
C LEU A 121 0.75 -4.54 -3.43
N VAL A 122 -0.18 -3.60 -3.27
CA VAL A 122 -1.56 -3.74 -3.73
C VAL A 122 -2.05 -2.45 -4.37
N ARG A 123 -2.75 -2.58 -5.50
CA ARG A 123 -3.41 -1.49 -6.23
C ARG A 123 -4.93 -1.59 -6.10
N ARG A 124 -5.58 -0.44 -5.97
CA ARG A 124 -7.02 -0.26 -6.23
C ARG A 124 -7.26 1.10 -6.87
N GLY A 125 -7.73 1.10 -8.11
CA GLY A 125 -7.82 2.29 -8.95
C GLY A 125 -6.47 3.00 -9.06
N SER A 126 -6.44 4.27 -8.66
CA SER A 126 -5.21 5.08 -8.65
C SER A 126 -4.36 4.90 -7.38
N ALA A 127 -4.87 4.26 -6.33
CA ALA A 127 -4.17 4.10 -5.06
C ALA A 127 -3.29 2.85 -5.10
N VAL A 128 -2.06 2.98 -4.62
CA VAL A 128 -1.12 1.87 -4.43
C VAL A 128 -0.58 1.92 -3.01
N HIS A 129 -0.61 0.77 -2.33
CA HIS A 129 -0.12 0.61 -0.97
C HIS A 129 0.93 -0.50 -0.90
N LYS A 130 1.97 -0.27 -0.11
CA LYS A 130 2.94 -1.30 0.28
C LYS A 130 2.77 -1.62 1.75
N ILE A 131 2.85 -2.89 2.10
CA ILE A 131 2.76 -3.38 3.47
C ILE A 131 3.99 -4.22 3.74
N ILE A 132 4.66 -3.98 4.86
CA ILE A 132 5.92 -4.65 5.22
C ILE A 132 5.79 -5.22 6.63
N ALA A 133 5.97 -6.53 6.74
CA ALA A 133 5.84 -7.29 7.99
C ALA A 133 7.16 -7.99 8.41
N ARG A 134 8.30 -7.65 7.81
CA ARG A 134 9.58 -8.36 8.01
C ARG A 134 9.99 -8.47 9.48
N ALA A 135 9.90 -7.37 10.22
CA ALA A 135 10.33 -7.34 11.60
C ALA A 135 9.27 -7.93 12.55
N VAL A 136 8.05 -8.24 12.10
CA VAL A 136 6.98 -8.78 12.95
C VAL A 136 7.46 -10.07 13.61
N GLU A 137 7.39 -10.10 14.93
CA GLU A 137 7.82 -11.25 15.72
C GLU A 137 6.89 -12.45 15.48
N CYS A 138 7.50 -13.61 15.52
CA CYS A 138 6.84 -14.89 15.47
C CYS A 138 7.33 -15.70 16.67
N GLU A 139 6.38 -16.26 17.41
CA GLU A 139 6.66 -17.01 18.62
C GLU A 139 7.60 -18.17 18.28
N LYS A 140 8.63 -18.42 19.10
CA LYS A 140 9.40 -19.66 19.01
C LYS A 140 8.68 -20.73 19.83
N LEU A 141 8.30 -21.83 19.20
CA LEU A 141 7.75 -22.99 19.92
C LEU A 141 8.90 -23.87 20.43
N ALA A 142 8.67 -24.55 21.55
CA ALA A 142 9.57 -25.59 22.02
C ALA A 142 9.58 -26.75 21.00
N ASP A 143 10.74 -27.38 20.81
CA ASP A 143 10.93 -28.59 19.99
C ASP A 143 10.77 -28.41 18.46
N GLU A 144 10.66 -27.18 17.96
CA GLU A 144 10.61 -26.89 16.53
C GLU A 144 12.01 -26.74 15.92
N THR A 145 12.20 -27.32 14.73
CA THR A 145 13.42 -27.09 13.92
C THR A 145 13.45 -25.68 13.35
N TYR A 146 14.61 -25.24 12.87
CA TYR A 146 14.73 -23.92 12.25
C TYR A 146 13.84 -23.80 10.99
N ASP A 147 13.79 -24.84 10.17
CA ASP A 147 13.01 -24.82 8.92
C ASP A 147 11.50 -24.77 9.17
N GLU A 148 11.00 -25.52 10.15
CA GLU A 148 9.59 -25.48 10.56
C GLU A 148 9.21 -24.10 11.09
N GLN A 149 10.09 -23.51 11.90
CA GLN A 149 9.89 -22.16 12.42
C GLN A 149 9.82 -21.15 11.28
N ASP A 150 10.74 -21.19 10.32
CA ASP A 150 10.76 -20.26 9.18
C ASP A 150 9.49 -20.37 8.34
N VAL A 151 9.02 -21.59 8.06
CA VAL A 151 7.78 -21.83 7.31
C VAL A 151 6.57 -21.27 8.05
N ARG A 152 6.40 -21.56 9.36
CA ARG A 152 5.27 -21.02 10.14
C ARG A 152 5.31 -19.50 10.18
N CYS A 153 6.48 -18.94 10.49
CA CYS A 153 6.62 -17.50 10.66
C CYS A 153 6.38 -16.75 9.35
N THR A 154 6.86 -17.30 8.23
CA THR A 154 6.55 -16.79 6.89
C THR A 154 5.04 -16.86 6.62
N ALA A 155 4.39 -17.98 6.93
CA ALA A 155 2.94 -18.12 6.74
C ALA A 155 2.14 -17.11 7.59
N LYS A 156 2.53 -16.89 8.85
CA LYS A 156 1.94 -15.87 9.74
C LYS A 156 2.05 -14.48 9.12
N ARG A 157 3.26 -14.07 8.71
CA ARG A 157 3.50 -12.76 8.08
C ARG A 157 2.72 -12.59 6.79
N VAL A 158 2.67 -13.61 5.93
CA VAL A 158 1.85 -13.61 4.71
C VAL A 158 0.36 -13.41 5.03
N GLY A 159 -0.15 -14.05 6.08
CA GLY A 159 -1.51 -13.84 6.57
C GLY A 159 -1.77 -12.39 6.98
N ILE A 160 -0.87 -11.82 7.80
CA ILE A 160 -0.94 -10.42 8.26
C ILE A 160 -0.96 -9.46 7.08
N LEU A 161 -0.06 -9.65 6.10
CA LEU A 161 0.02 -8.81 4.90
C LEU A 161 -1.32 -8.79 4.14
N LYS A 162 -1.87 -9.97 3.84
CA LYS A 162 -3.13 -10.11 3.08
C LYS A 162 -4.32 -9.51 3.83
N GLN A 163 -4.42 -9.76 5.14
CA GLN A 163 -5.51 -9.23 5.96
C GLN A 163 -5.42 -7.70 6.09
N THR A 164 -4.21 -7.15 6.26
CA THR A 164 -4.01 -5.70 6.30
C THR A 164 -4.38 -5.07 4.97
N ALA A 165 -3.94 -5.64 3.85
CA ALA A 165 -4.31 -5.13 2.53
C ALA A 165 -5.83 -5.13 2.35
N ALA A 166 -6.50 -6.24 2.68
CA ALA A 166 -7.96 -6.31 2.60
C ALA A 166 -8.64 -5.23 3.47
N ALA A 167 -8.11 -4.95 4.66
CA ALA A 167 -8.63 -3.92 5.55
C ALA A 167 -8.40 -2.49 5.02
N ILE A 168 -7.24 -2.20 4.42
CA ILE A 168 -6.97 -0.92 3.73
C ILE A 168 -7.94 -0.73 2.57
N LEU A 169 -8.12 -1.78 1.78
CA LEU A 169 -8.97 -1.76 0.62
C LEU A 169 -10.46 -1.58 0.99
N ALA A 170 -10.89 -1.98 2.19
CA ALA A 170 -12.28 -1.86 2.63
C ALA A 170 -12.67 -0.47 3.17
N GLN A 171 -11.72 0.45 3.29
CA GLN A 171 -11.98 1.87 3.64
C GLN A 171 -12.54 2.63 2.43
#